data_AF-U9T9F5-F1
#
_entry.id   AF-U9T9F5-F1
#
_cell.length_a   1.000
_cell.length_b   1.000
_cell.length_c   1.000
_cell.angle_alpha   90.00
_cell.angle_beta   90.00
_cell.angle_gamma   90.00
#
_symmetry.space_group_name_H-M   'P 1'
#
loop_
_entity.id
_entity.type
_entity.pdbx_description
1 polymer ?
#
loop_
_entity_poly.entity_id
_entity_poly.type
_entity_poly.pdbx_seq_one_letter_code
_entity_poly.pdbx_strand_id
1 'polypeptide(L)'
;MNSVVWIDPWGLTCSTDAKALRANMVAAGKSEPAFKNSAHHIVMSNSTDVRMVALQTKMNKLDIDINTSENGIFLPSNSKVKLPAGSTLPNHASIHTNAYKQKVYDRLISVNNSTDFLSELNKINSEIARGLF
;
A
#
# COMPACT_ATOMS: atom_id res chain seq x y z
N MET A 1 26.65 -13.96 1.64
CA MET A 1 26.71 -12.51 1.91
C MET A 1 25.49 -12.18 2.74
N ASN A 2 25.67 -11.81 4.01
CA ASN A 2 24.56 -11.40 4.88
C ASN A 2 24.18 -9.98 4.51
N SER A 3 23.17 -9.82 3.66
CA SER A 3 22.55 -8.53 3.43
C SER A 3 21.94 -8.07 4.74
N VAL A 4 22.53 -7.04 5.33
CA VAL A 4 21.86 -6.24 6.36
C VAL A 4 20.58 -5.72 5.71
N VAL A 5 19.46 -6.35 6.05
CA VAL A 5 18.14 -5.89 5.62
C VAL A 5 17.94 -4.54 6.28
N TRP A 6 18.15 -3.47 5.52
CA TRP A 6 17.66 -2.16 5.90
C TRP A 6 16.13 -2.25 5.96
N ILE A 7 15.61 -2.39 7.18
CA ILE A 7 14.18 -2.31 7.44
C ILE A 7 13.81 -0.85 7.28
N ASP A 8 13.09 -0.54 6.22
CA ASP A 8 12.47 0.77 6.04
C ASP A 8 11.13 0.76 6.78
N PRO A 9 11.06 1.32 8.01
CA PRO A 9 9.85 1.24 8.84
C PRO A 9 8.68 2.01 8.24
N TRP A 10 8.97 2.81 7.21
CA TRP A 10 8.08 3.71 6.53
C TRP A 10 7.80 3.27 5.10
N GLY A 11 8.42 2.21 4.58
CA GLY A 11 8.22 1.73 3.19
C GLY A 11 8.57 2.76 2.10
N LEU A 12 9.37 3.77 2.43
CA LEU A 12 9.79 4.89 1.55
C LEU A 12 10.70 4.45 0.39
N THR A 13 11.35 3.29 0.53
CA THR A 13 12.31 2.71 -0.39
C THR A 13 11.69 1.57 -1.19
N CYS A 14 12.23 1.33 -2.39
CA CYS A 14 11.86 0.19 -3.22
C CYS A 14 12.42 -1.09 -2.58
N SER A 15 11.73 -1.61 -1.57
CA SER A 15 12.01 -2.89 -0.95
C SER A 15 11.73 -4.05 -1.91
N THR A 16 12.21 -5.25 -1.58
CA THR A 16 11.86 -6.47 -2.34
C THR A 16 10.34 -6.63 -2.46
N ASP A 17 9.60 -6.32 -1.39
CA ASP A 17 8.14 -6.31 -1.39
C ASP A 17 7.56 -5.26 -2.34
N ALA A 18 8.05 -4.02 -2.31
CA ALA A 18 7.54 -2.98 -3.21
C ALA A 18 7.74 -3.36 -4.68
N LYS A 19 8.84 -4.03 -5.01
CA LYS A 19 9.10 -4.59 -6.35
C LYS A 19 8.15 -5.73 -6.68
N ALA A 20 7.90 -6.66 -5.76
CA ALA A 20 6.98 -7.77 -5.95
C ALA A 20 5.53 -7.28 -6.12
N LEU A 21 5.07 -6.39 -5.22
CA LEU A 21 3.77 -5.75 -5.28
C LEU A 21 3.57 -5.05 -6.62
N ARG A 22 4.56 -4.28 -7.09
CA ARG A 22 4.51 -3.64 -8.39
C ARG A 22 4.30 -4.63 -9.52
N ALA A 23 5.07 -5.71 -9.55
CA ALA A 23 4.93 -6.75 -10.58
C ALA A 23 3.53 -7.38 -10.54
N ASN A 24 3.01 -7.68 -9.36
CA ASN A 24 1.67 -8.24 -9.17
C ASN A 24 0.56 -7.27 -9.60
N MET A 25 0.69 -5.98 -9.30
CA MET A 25 -0.26 -4.96 -9.77
C MET A 25 -0.31 -4.88 -11.29
N VAL A 26 0.85 -4.87 -11.96
CA VAL A 26 0.92 -4.84 -13.43
C VAL A 26 0.37 -6.13 -14.03
N ALA A 27 0.71 -7.29 -13.46
CA ALA A 27 0.20 -8.59 -13.90
C ALA A 27 -1.34 -8.70 -13.73
N ALA A 28 -1.90 -8.07 -12.71
CA ALA A 28 -3.35 -7.96 -12.49
C ALA A 28 -4.02 -6.89 -13.36
N GLY A 29 -3.29 -6.24 -14.27
CA GLY A 29 -3.84 -5.26 -15.21
C GLY A 29 -3.98 -3.83 -14.67
N LYS A 30 -3.45 -3.52 -13.49
CA LYS A 30 -3.40 -2.12 -13.01
C LYS A 30 -2.45 -1.32 -13.89
N SER A 31 -2.98 -0.30 -14.56
CA SER A 31 -2.20 0.57 -15.43
C SER A 31 -1.21 1.39 -14.61
N GLU A 32 0.07 1.25 -14.92
CA GLU A 32 1.09 2.06 -14.30
C GLU A 32 1.01 3.51 -14.82
N PRO A 33 0.94 4.53 -13.92
CA PRO A 33 0.91 5.92 -14.36
C PRO A 33 2.21 6.35 -15.06
N ALA A 34 2.09 7.21 -16.07
CA ALA A 34 3.23 7.73 -16.82
C ALA A 34 4.15 8.66 -16.01
N PHE A 35 3.68 9.20 -14.88
CA PHE A 35 4.52 10.00 -13.98
C PHE A 35 5.42 9.09 -13.13
N LYS A 36 6.53 9.64 -12.64
CA LYS A 36 7.47 8.91 -11.77
C LYS A 36 6.78 8.47 -10.47
N ASN A 37 6.46 7.20 -10.37
CA ASN A 37 5.65 6.63 -9.29
C ASN A 37 6.44 5.62 -8.45
N SER A 38 5.81 5.14 -7.39
CA SER A 38 6.25 4.04 -6.55
C SER A 38 5.03 3.20 -6.17
N ALA A 39 5.21 1.88 -6.10
CA ALA A 39 4.21 1.02 -5.49
C ALA A 39 4.15 1.30 -3.99
N HIS A 40 2.95 1.49 -3.48
CA HIS A 40 2.68 1.75 -2.07
C HIS A 40 1.73 0.68 -1.54
N HIS A 41 2.13 0.00 -0.47
CA HIS A 41 1.28 -0.94 0.24
C HIS A 41 0.27 -0.21 1.12
N ILE A 42 -1.01 -0.59 1.01
CA ILE A 42 -2.06 -0.07 1.88
C ILE A 42 -1.83 -0.55 3.32
N VAL A 43 -1.74 -1.87 3.50
CA VAL A 43 -1.17 -2.53 4.67
C VAL A 43 0.34 -2.64 4.46
N MET A 44 1.08 -1.74 5.11
CA MET A 44 2.54 -1.59 4.95
C MET A 44 3.28 -2.88 5.35
N SER A 45 4.09 -3.45 4.45
CA SER A 45 4.75 -4.75 4.68
C SER A 45 5.84 -4.73 5.77
N ASN A 46 6.55 -3.60 5.92
CA ASN A 46 7.68 -3.45 6.85
C ASN A 46 7.39 -2.52 8.04
N SER A 47 6.12 -2.20 8.30
CA SER A 47 5.78 -1.31 9.40
C SER A 47 5.86 -2.02 10.74
N THR A 48 6.44 -1.34 11.74
CA THR A 48 6.45 -1.76 13.14
C THR A 48 5.28 -1.18 13.95
N ASP A 49 4.40 -0.40 13.31
CA ASP A 49 3.18 0.09 13.96
C ASP A 49 2.27 -1.09 14.30
N VAL A 50 1.87 -1.19 15.58
CA VAL A 50 1.08 -2.31 16.11
C VAL A 50 -0.20 -2.58 15.30
N ARG A 51 -0.80 -1.53 14.71
CA ARG A 51 -1.99 -1.66 13.86
C ARG A 51 -1.66 -2.33 12.54
N MET A 52 -0.57 -1.91 11.89
CA MET A 52 -0.13 -2.50 10.63
C MET A 52 0.35 -3.94 10.83
N VAL A 53 1.08 -4.22 11.92
CA VAL A 53 1.49 -5.59 12.30
C VAL A 53 0.27 -6.49 12.53
N ALA A 54 -0.77 -6.00 13.19
CA ALA A 54 -2.01 -6.74 13.37
C ALA A 54 -2.69 -7.07 12.02
N LEU A 55 -2.69 -6.14 11.06
CA LEU A 55 -3.23 -6.37 9.73
C LEU A 55 -2.35 -7.30 8.88
N GLN A 56 -1.02 -7.20 8.94
CA GLN A 56 -0.13 -8.17 8.31
C GLN A 56 -0.42 -9.58 8.82
N THR A 57 -0.56 -9.73 10.15
CA THR A 57 -0.95 -10.99 10.79
C THR A 57 -2.33 -11.47 10.31
N LYS A 58 -3.28 -10.55 10.13
CA LYS A 58 -4.62 -10.85 9.63
C LYS A 58 -4.58 -11.35 8.19
N MET A 59 -3.84 -10.67 7.31
CA MET A 59 -3.65 -11.09 5.91
C MET A 59 -3.07 -12.50 5.83
N ASN A 60 -2.03 -12.79 6.61
CA ASN A 60 -1.45 -14.14 6.68
C ASN A 60 -2.47 -15.20 7.12
N LYS A 61 -3.27 -14.93 8.16
CA LYS A 61 -4.34 -15.84 8.62
C LYS A 61 -5.44 -16.06 7.57
N LEU A 62 -5.67 -15.10 6.69
CA LEU A 62 -6.63 -15.17 5.60
C LEU A 62 -6.03 -15.71 4.29
N ASP A 63 -4.77 -16.15 4.32
CA ASP A 63 -4.01 -16.60 3.15
C ASP A 63 -3.92 -15.54 2.04
N ILE A 64 -3.77 -14.28 2.45
CA ILE A 64 -3.57 -13.14 1.54
C ILE A 64 -2.10 -12.76 1.56
N ASP A 65 -1.46 -12.83 0.40
CA ASP A 65 -0.09 -12.35 0.21
C ASP A 65 -0.02 -10.83 0.41
N ILE A 66 0.98 -10.36 1.18
CA ILE A 66 1.16 -8.92 1.46
C ILE A 66 1.39 -8.11 0.18
N ASN A 67 1.90 -8.74 -0.87
CA ASN A 67 2.16 -8.17 -2.19
C ASN A 67 1.02 -8.43 -3.18
N THR A 68 -0.18 -8.84 -2.73
CA THR A 68 -1.36 -8.95 -3.60
C THR A 68 -1.69 -7.60 -4.24
N SER A 69 -2.20 -7.63 -5.47
CA SER A 69 -2.43 -6.42 -6.26
C SER A 69 -3.35 -5.41 -5.57
N GLU A 70 -4.36 -5.91 -4.83
CA GLU A 70 -5.38 -5.15 -4.10
C GLU A 70 -4.77 -4.34 -2.97
N ASN A 71 -3.70 -4.85 -2.33
CA ASN A 71 -2.98 -4.16 -1.28
C ASN A 71 -2.05 -3.07 -1.81
N GLY A 72 -2.03 -2.82 -3.13
CA GLY A 72 -1.12 -1.85 -3.75
C GLY A 72 -1.81 -0.72 -4.49
N ILE A 73 -1.22 0.46 -4.43
CA ILE A 73 -1.52 1.64 -5.27
C ILE A 73 -0.23 2.27 -5.79
N PHE A 74 -0.27 2.84 -7.01
CA PHE A 74 0.83 3.65 -7.52
C PHE A 74 0.70 5.10 -7.03
N LEU A 75 1.66 5.55 -6.23
CA LEU A 75 1.73 6.93 -5.76
C LEU A 75 2.90 7.68 -6.39
N PRO A 76 2.83 9.02 -6.52
CA PRO A 76 3.97 9.85 -6.89
C PRO A 76 5.16 9.59 -5.97
N SER A 77 6.32 9.31 -6.55
CA SER A 77 7.51 8.89 -5.78
C SER A 77 8.02 9.95 -4.80
N ASN A 78 7.70 11.22 -5.00
CA ASN A 78 8.03 12.34 -4.11
C ASN A 78 7.18 13.58 -4.48
N SER A 79 7.26 14.62 -3.65
CA SER A 79 6.50 15.87 -3.80
C SER A 79 6.86 16.71 -5.04
N LYS A 80 7.99 16.45 -5.72
CA LYS A 80 8.41 17.18 -6.92
C LYS A 80 7.84 16.59 -8.22
N VAL A 81 7.20 15.42 -8.15
CA VAL A 81 6.61 14.76 -9.31
C VAL A 81 5.40 15.58 -9.76
N LYS A 82 5.44 16.06 -11.01
CA LYS A 82 4.31 16.75 -11.63
C LYS A 82 3.21 15.75 -11.95
N LEU A 83 1.99 16.04 -11.49
CA LEU A 83 0.83 15.20 -11.73
C LEU A 83 -0.08 15.83 -12.78
N PRO A 84 -0.91 15.03 -13.46
CA PRO A 84 -1.98 15.55 -14.30
C PRO A 84 -2.87 16.54 -13.53
N ALA A 85 -3.39 17.54 -14.23
CA ALA A 85 -4.31 18.51 -13.64
C ALA A 85 -5.51 17.78 -12.99
N GLY A 86 -5.88 18.19 -11.78
CA GLY A 86 -6.96 17.56 -11.02
C GLY A 86 -6.57 16.29 -10.24
N SER A 87 -5.32 15.81 -10.33
CA SER A 87 -4.86 14.71 -9.49
C SER A 87 -4.80 15.09 -8.02
N THR A 88 -5.41 14.28 -7.16
CA THR A 88 -5.42 14.42 -5.69
C THR A 88 -4.52 13.40 -4.99
N LEU A 89 -3.74 12.62 -5.75
CA LEU A 89 -2.87 11.59 -5.19
C LEU A 89 -1.87 12.18 -4.19
N PRO A 90 -1.82 11.67 -2.94
CA PRO A 90 -0.75 12.02 -2.03
C PRO A 90 0.56 11.44 -2.55
N ASN A 91 1.69 12.12 -2.31
CA ASN A 91 2.99 11.52 -2.60
C ASN A 91 3.28 10.39 -1.60
N HIS A 92 4.08 9.41 -2.02
CA HIS A 92 4.35 8.18 -1.27
C HIS A 92 4.72 8.48 0.20
N ALA A 93 5.71 9.34 0.45
CA ALA A 93 6.16 9.63 1.81
C ALA A 93 5.06 10.27 2.69
N SER A 94 4.24 11.16 2.12
CA SER A 94 3.27 11.94 2.89
C SER A 94 2.08 11.15 3.42
N ILE A 95 1.75 10.01 2.82
CA ILE A 95 0.55 9.25 3.19
C ILE A 95 0.73 8.46 4.50
N HIS A 96 1.98 8.19 4.94
CA HIS A 96 2.31 7.37 6.12
C HIS A 96 2.01 8.03 7.48
N THR A 97 0.88 8.73 7.59
CA THR A 97 0.44 9.41 8.81
C THR A 97 -0.19 8.44 9.81
N ASN A 98 -0.28 8.86 11.08
CA ASN A 98 -1.01 8.09 12.10
C ASN A 98 -2.51 7.96 11.79
N ALA A 99 -3.10 8.99 11.18
CA ALA A 99 -4.51 9.00 10.77
C ALA A 99 -4.76 7.96 9.67
N TYR A 100 -3.87 7.89 8.68
CA TYR A 100 -3.90 6.86 7.64
C TYR A 100 -3.87 5.46 8.23
N LYS A 101 -2.87 5.17 9.09
CA LYS A 101 -2.73 3.86 9.73
C LYS A 101 -3.96 3.49 10.56
N GLN A 102 -4.54 4.45 11.29
CA GLN A 102 -5.76 4.24 12.06
C GLN A 102 -6.93 3.87 11.14
N LYS A 103 -7.16 4.67 10.09
CA LYS A 103 -8.29 4.47 9.18
C LYS A 103 -8.21 3.14 8.43
N VAL A 104 -7.01 2.75 7.99
CA VAL A 104 -6.78 1.43 7.37
C VAL A 104 -7.07 0.30 8.37
N TYR A 105 -6.61 0.43 9.61
CA TYR A 105 -6.87 -0.53 10.68
C TYR A 105 -8.36 -0.69 11.00
N ASP A 106 -9.05 0.42 11.24
CA ASP A 106 -10.47 0.44 11.61
C ASP A 106 -11.34 -0.24 10.55
N ARG A 107 -10.99 -0.09 9.26
CA ARG A 107 -11.72 -0.71 8.15
C ARG A 107 -11.46 -2.21 8.00
N LEU A 108 -10.25 -2.67 8.31
CA LEU A 108 -9.81 -4.02 7.94
C LEU A 108 -9.80 -5.00 9.11
N ILE A 109 -9.65 -4.55 10.36
CA ILE A 109 -9.40 -5.44 11.50
C ILE A 109 -10.57 -6.41 11.76
N SER A 110 -11.81 -5.96 11.57
CA SER A 110 -13.04 -6.74 11.78
C SER A 110 -13.43 -7.62 10.60
N VAL A 111 -12.74 -7.51 9.46
CA VAL A 111 -13.03 -8.29 8.25
C VAL A 111 -12.41 -9.67 8.38
N ASN A 112 -13.23 -10.72 8.38
CA ASN A 112 -12.81 -12.08 8.80
C ASN A 112 -12.74 -13.12 7.67
N ASN A 113 -12.88 -12.69 6.42
CA ASN A 113 -12.74 -13.56 5.25
C ASN A 113 -11.94 -12.86 4.16
N SER A 114 -11.30 -13.65 3.29
CA SER A 114 -10.37 -13.13 2.29
C SER A 114 -11.04 -12.27 1.22
N THR A 115 -12.19 -12.70 0.71
CA THR A 115 -12.96 -11.98 -0.32
C THR A 115 -13.31 -10.56 0.12
N ASP A 116 -13.88 -10.39 1.31
CA ASP A 116 -14.27 -9.08 1.82
C ASP A 116 -13.06 -8.23 2.14
N PHE A 117 -11.96 -8.83 2.62
CA PHE A 117 -10.72 -8.10 2.91
C PHE A 117 -10.12 -7.52 1.64
N LEU A 118 -10.03 -8.31 0.57
CA LEU A 118 -9.58 -7.87 -0.76
C LEU A 118 -10.51 -6.81 -1.36
N SER A 119 -11.82 -6.98 -1.20
CA SER A 119 -12.82 -5.98 -1.63
C SER A 119 -12.60 -4.64 -0.89
N GLU A 120 -12.36 -4.68 0.42
CA GLU A 120 -12.15 -3.48 1.21
C GLU A 120 -10.82 -2.79 0.88
N LEU A 121 -9.75 -3.55 0.62
CA LEU A 121 -8.49 -3.01 0.09
C LEU A 121 -8.71 -2.26 -1.25
N ASN A 122 -9.50 -2.83 -2.15
CA ASN A 122 -9.83 -2.17 -3.42
C ASN A 122 -10.66 -0.88 -3.23
N LYS A 123 -11.55 -0.83 -2.25
CA LYS A 123 -12.28 0.40 -1.89
C LYS A 123 -11.34 1.46 -1.35
N ILE A 124 -10.45 1.10 -0.41
CA ILE A 124 -9.41 2.01 0.12
C ILE A 124 -8.55 2.56 -1.01
N ASN A 125 -8.05 1.69 -1.90
CA ASN A 125 -7.30 2.07 -3.09
C ASN A 125 -8.04 3.14 -3.91
N SER A 126 -9.31 2.85 -4.24
CA SER A 126 -10.14 3.73 -5.06
C SER A 126 -10.40 5.07 -4.38
N GLU A 127 -10.54 5.10 -3.05
CA GLU A 127 -10.73 6.34 -2.29
C GLU A 127 -9.45 7.18 -2.22
N ILE A 128 -8.27 6.55 -2.04
CA ILE A 128 -6.98 7.25 -2.10
C ILE A 128 -6.80 7.87 -3.50
N ALA A 129 -7.08 7.11 -4.56
CA ALA A 129 -6.98 7.57 -5.95
C ALA A 129 -7.86 8.79 -6.25
N ARG A 130 -8.98 8.93 -5.54
CA ARG A 130 -9.93 10.04 -5.66
C ARG A 130 -9.72 11.16 -4.63
N GLY A 131 -8.75 11.02 -3.72
CA GLY A 131 -8.53 11.98 -2.63
C GLY A 131 -9.66 12.02 -1.59
N LEU A 132 -10.34 10.90 -1.36
CA LEU A 132 -11.48 10.76 -0.43
C LEU A 132 -11.15 9.90 0.80
N PHE A 133 -9.90 9.47 0.93
CA PHE A 133 -9.42 8.65 2.02
C PHE A 133 -8.74 9.51 3.10
#